data_AF-A0A7S1JY39-F1
#
_entry.id   AF-A0A7S1JY39-F1
#
_cell.length_a   1.000
_cell.length_b   1.000
_cell.length_c   1.000
_cell.angle_alpha   90.00
_cell.angle_beta   90.00
_cell.angle_gamma   90.00
#
_symmetry.space_group_name_H-M   'P 1'
#
loop_
_entity.id
_entity.type
_entity.pdbx_description
1 polymer ?
#
loop_
_entity_poly.entity_id
_entity_poly.type
_entity_poly.pdbx_seq_one_letter_code
_entity_poly.pdbx_strand_id
1 'polypeptide(L)'
;EKCTKELGNIHPPLLLFLNRLRQLSIVNRVTAIRRRLARQDRAQLPTSSLCLSVETDAEIIRLVEDDEHQDWLVVRQQRMPTLTAWRLKSEDQSENDDGVEPTVIQVAVPLKADGEMDHQPVCAYLPLTARPMKMTLQADWTVTSSRETVKEDNVWNLWLRDEFASLMVDTVIVLKSTMASDNPDTHLPPDFLFRLLPLF
;
A
#
# COMPACT_ATOMS: atom_id res chain seq x y z
N GLU A 1 25.22 -14.67 -8.09
CA GLU A 1 24.29 -15.28 -7.12
C GLU A 1 23.53 -14.27 -6.25
N LYS A 2 24.19 -13.24 -5.69
CA LYS A 2 23.49 -12.21 -4.89
C LYS A 2 22.47 -11.41 -5.71
N CYS A 3 22.87 -10.84 -6.86
CA CYS A 3 21.94 -10.09 -7.73
C CYS A 3 20.74 -10.91 -8.22
N THR A 4 20.92 -12.21 -8.51
CA THR A 4 19.83 -13.08 -8.96
C THR A 4 18.79 -13.33 -7.88
N LYS A 5 19.21 -13.40 -6.60
CA LYS A 5 18.28 -13.48 -5.46
C LYS A 5 17.54 -12.16 -5.24
N GLU A 6 18.25 -11.04 -5.27
CA GLU A 6 17.63 -9.70 -5.09
C GLU A 6 16.63 -9.36 -6.21
N LEU A 7 16.94 -9.70 -7.47
CA LEU A 7 16.03 -9.49 -8.61
C LEU A 7 14.81 -10.44 -8.58
N GLY A 8 14.94 -11.61 -7.97
CA GLY A 8 13.83 -12.54 -7.73
C GLY A 8 12.87 -12.03 -6.65
N ASN A 9 13.39 -11.34 -5.64
CA ASN A 9 12.61 -10.81 -4.52
C ASN A 9 11.78 -9.55 -4.84
N ILE A 10 11.82 -9.04 -6.08
CA ILE A 10 10.97 -7.92 -6.49
C ILE A 10 9.54 -8.44 -6.65
N HIS A 11 8.65 -8.09 -5.72
CA HIS A 11 7.25 -8.55 -5.78
C HIS A 11 6.34 -7.55 -6.54
N PRO A 12 5.30 -8.04 -7.25
CA PRO A 12 4.33 -7.20 -7.95
C PRO A 12 3.75 -6.04 -7.13
N PRO A 13 3.42 -6.21 -5.82
CA PRO A 13 2.83 -5.16 -5.00
C PRO A 13 3.63 -3.85 -4.95
N LEU A 14 4.92 -3.87 -5.29
CA LEU A 14 5.72 -2.65 -5.45
C LEU A 14 5.05 -1.64 -6.40
N LEU A 15 4.43 -2.10 -7.49
CA LEU A 15 3.80 -1.22 -8.49
C LEU A 15 2.54 -0.51 -7.97
N LEU A 16 1.94 -0.95 -6.87
CA LEU A 16 0.79 -0.28 -6.24
C LEU A 16 1.15 1.10 -5.69
N PHE A 17 2.43 1.33 -5.42
CA PHE A 17 2.93 2.48 -4.69
C PHE A 17 3.80 3.40 -5.54
N LEU A 18 4.06 3.02 -6.79
CA LEU A 18 4.85 3.80 -7.73
C LEU A 18 3.92 4.59 -8.65
N ASN A 19 3.92 5.91 -8.48
CA ASN A 19 3.00 6.80 -9.21
C ASN A 19 3.27 6.86 -10.73
N ARG A 20 4.49 6.57 -11.16
CA ARG A 20 4.91 6.70 -12.58
C ARG A 20 5.26 5.37 -13.24
N LEU A 21 5.62 4.35 -12.46
CA LEU A 21 6.05 3.07 -13.00
C LEU A 21 4.84 2.15 -13.17
N ARG A 22 4.41 1.94 -14.42
CA ARG A 22 3.28 1.05 -14.74
C ARG A 22 3.70 -0.36 -15.10
N GLN A 23 4.94 -0.55 -15.54
CA GLN A 23 5.44 -1.85 -15.94
C GLN A 23 6.93 -1.94 -15.66
N LEU A 24 7.36 -3.09 -15.14
CA LEU A 24 8.74 -3.49 -14.96
C LEU A 24 8.99 -4.78 -15.76
N SER A 25 10.13 -4.89 -16.43
CA SER A 25 10.51 -6.11 -17.15
C SER A 25 11.95 -6.44 -16.85
N ILE A 26 12.18 -7.60 -16.24
CA ILE A 26 13.49 -8.08 -15.82
C ILE A 26 13.90 -9.19 -16.78
N VAL A 27 15.06 -9.03 -17.42
CA VAL A 27 15.61 -10.01 -18.36
C VAL A 27 16.97 -10.46 -17.85
N ASN A 28 17.06 -11.72 -17.44
CA ASN A 28 18.33 -12.35 -17.12
C ASN A 28 18.90 -12.99 -18.39
N ARG A 29 19.92 -12.38 -18.98
CA ARG A 29 20.56 -12.88 -20.21
C ARG A 29 21.38 -14.16 -20.00
N VAL A 30 21.80 -14.45 -18.76
CA VAL A 30 22.60 -15.64 -18.43
C VAL A 30 21.71 -16.88 -18.34
N THR A 31 20.52 -16.74 -17.76
CA THR A 31 19.55 -17.84 -17.62
C THR A 31 18.45 -17.83 -18.67
N ALA A 32 18.43 -16.83 -19.56
CA ALA A 32 17.37 -16.55 -20.53
C ALA A 32 15.96 -16.39 -19.91
N ILE A 33 15.87 -16.12 -18.61
CA ILE A 33 14.59 -15.90 -17.91
C ILE A 33 14.14 -14.46 -18.11
N ARG A 34 12.88 -14.27 -18.47
CA ARG A 34 12.20 -12.99 -18.53
C ARG A 34 11.03 -13.00 -17.55
N ARG A 35 10.89 -11.92 -16.79
CA ARG A 35 9.79 -11.70 -15.85
C ARG A 35 9.18 -10.33 -16.13
N ARG A 36 7.87 -10.25 -16.26
CA ARG A 36 7.15 -9.00 -16.51
C ARG A 36 6.15 -8.74 -15.41
N LEU A 37 6.27 -7.58 -14.77
CA LEU A 37 5.34 -7.08 -13.77
C LEU A 37 4.62 -5.87 -14.36
N ALA A 38 3.30 -5.85 -14.33
CA ALA A 38 2.50 -4.73 -14.83
C ALA A 38 1.36 -4.37 -13.88
N ARG A 39 1.05 -3.08 -13.83
CA ARG A 39 -0.10 -2.50 -13.15
C ARG A 39 -1.15 -2.12 -14.17
N GLN A 40 -2.41 -2.47 -13.91
CA GLN A 40 -3.57 -2.08 -14.69
C GLN A 40 -4.65 -1.51 -13.77
N ASP A 41 -5.05 -0.26 -13.99
CA ASP A 41 -6.11 0.39 -13.21
C ASP A 41 -7.47 -0.11 -13.75
N ARG A 42 -8.25 -0.83 -12.94
CA ARG A 42 -9.48 -1.52 -13.38
C ARG A 42 -10.73 -0.68 -13.19
N ALA A 43 -10.89 -0.10 -12.00
CA ALA A 43 -12.09 0.63 -11.63
C ALA A 43 -11.80 1.65 -10.54
N GLN A 44 -12.32 2.88 -10.72
CA GLN A 44 -12.45 3.84 -9.61
C GLN A 44 -13.74 3.53 -8.86
N LEU A 45 -13.66 3.48 -7.54
CA LEU A 45 -14.81 3.21 -6.68
C LEU A 45 -15.43 4.54 -6.25
N PRO A 46 -16.76 4.72 -6.38
CA PRO A 46 -17.42 5.93 -5.93
C PRO A 46 -17.37 6.01 -4.40
N THR A 47 -16.65 6.99 -3.87
CA THR A 47 -16.52 7.23 -2.42
C THR A 47 -17.48 8.30 -1.90
N SER A 48 -18.06 9.12 -2.78
CA SER A 48 -18.93 10.24 -2.42
C SER A 48 -20.25 9.85 -1.75
N SER A 49 -20.76 8.64 -2.00
CA SER A 49 -21.96 8.11 -1.35
C SER A 49 -21.68 7.41 -0.01
N LEU A 50 -20.41 7.26 0.35
CA LEU A 50 -19.98 6.59 1.58
C LEU A 50 -19.74 7.62 2.70
N CYS A 51 -20.07 7.26 3.93
CA CYS A 51 -19.75 8.07 5.10
C CYS A 51 -18.27 7.92 5.46
N LEU A 52 -17.39 8.59 4.71
CA LEU A 52 -15.94 8.57 4.94
C LEU A 52 -15.50 9.75 5.79
N SER A 53 -14.40 9.55 6.53
CA SER A 53 -13.89 10.55 7.46
C SER A 53 -13.35 11.81 6.76
N VAL A 54 -12.78 11.66 5.56
CA VAL A 54 -12.16 12.71 4.73
C VAL A 54 -12.32 12.35 3.25
N GLU A 55 -12.07 13.30 2.34
CA GLU A 55 -11.91 13.04 0.90
C GLU A 55 -10.91 11.90 0.68
N THR A 56 -11.45 10.77 0.20
CA THR A 56 -10.75 9.49 0.10
C THR A 56 -10.93 8.97 -1.31
N ASP A 57 -9.81 8.60 -1.92
CA ASP A 57 -9.80 7.96 -3.23
C ASP A 57 -9.70 6.46 -3.06
N ALA A 58 -10.55 5.71 -3.77
CA ALA A 58 -10.51 4.27 -3.78
C ALA A 58 -10.52 3.73 -5.22
N GLU A 59 -9.64 2.77 -5.50
CA GLU A 59 -9.56 2.11 -6.80
C GLU A 59 -9.23 0.62 -6.68
N ILE A 60 -9.64 -0.15 -7.67
CA ILE A 60 -9.22 -1.54 -7.84
C ILE A 60 -8.10 -1.56 -8.88
N ILE A 61 -6.96 -2.09 -8.47
CA ILE A 61 -5.76 -2.22 -9.30
C ILE A 61 -5.49 -3.71 -9.53
N ARG A 62 -5.30 -4.09 -10.79
CA ARG A 62 -4.83 -5.42 -11.15
C ARG A 62 -3.31 -5.40 -11.32
N LEU A 63 -2.63 -6.26 -10.58
CA LEU A 63 -1.23 -6.57 -10.80
C LEU A 63 -1.15 -7.84 -11.65
N VAL A 64 -0.35 -7.79 -12.70
CA VAL A 64 -0.11 -8.91 -13.61
C VAL A 64 1.35 -9.28 -13.52
N GLU A 65 1.60 -10.55 -13.24
CA GLU A 65 2.92 -11.18 -13.28
C GLU A 65 2.89 -12.29 -14.33
N ASP A 66 3.52 -12.02 -15.47
CA ASP A 66 3.48 -12.89 -16.64
C ASP A 66 2.04 -13.26 -17.06
N ASP A 67 1.56 -14.47 -16.73
CA ASP A 67 0.18 -14.94 -17.02
C ASP A 67 -0.75 -14.93 -15.79
N GLU A 68 -0.21 -14.73 -14.59
CA GLU A 68 -0.97 -14.66 -13.35
C GLU A 68 -1.37 -13.21 -13.03
N HIS A 69 -2.49 -13.05 -12.33
CA HIS A 69 -2.93 -11.73 -11.89
C HIS A 69 -3.55 -11.76 -10.50
N GLN A 70 -3.49 -10.61 -9.82
CA GLN A 70 -4.10 -10.39 -8.53
C GLN A 70 -4.69 -8.99 -8.48
N ASP A 71 -5.94 -8.89 -8.05
CA ASP A 71 -6.63 -7.62 -7.85
C ASP A 71 -6.41 -7.10 -6.43
N TRP A 72 -6.27 -5.78 -6.30
CA TRP A 72 -5.99 -5.08 -5.07
C TRP A 72 -6.93 -3.91 -4.93
N LEU A 73 -7.62 -3.82 -3.78
CA LEU A 73 -8.29 -2.61 -3.37
C LEU A 73 -7.25 -1.66 -2.82
N VAL A 74 -7.18 -0.46 -3.37
CA VAL A 74 -6.27 0.58 -2.92
C VAL A 74 -7.05 1.80 -2.51
N VAL A 75 -6.85 2.22 -1.25
CA VAL A 75 -7.50 3.36 -0.64
C VAL A 75 -6.44 4.38 -0.26
N ARG A 76 -6.63 5.63 -0.66
CA ARG A 76 -5.66 6.72 -0.51
C ARG A 76 -6.29 7.96 0.10
N GLN A 77 -5.49 8.65 0.89
CA GLN A 77 -5.82 9.97 1.41
C GLN A 77 -4.61 10.89 1.32
N GLN A 78 -4.87 12.15 0.98
CA GLN A 78 -3.89 13.22 1.13
C GLN A 78 -4.06 13.85 2.51
N ARG A 79 -2.98 13.93 3.29
CA ARG A 79 -2.99 14.48 4.66
C ARG A 79 -2.04 15.65 4.75
N MET A 80 -2.50 16.72 5.38
CA MET A 80 -1.65 17.86 5.73
C MET A 80 -1.01 17.58 7.10
N PRO A 81 0.32 17.49 7.19
CA PRO A 81 0.96 17.25 8.47
C PRO A 81 0.82 18.43 9.42
N THR A 82 0.83 18.13 10.72
CA THR A 82 0.95 19.19 11.73
C THR A 82 2.34 19.80 11.64
N LEU A 83 2.47 21.11 11.88
CA LEU A 83 3.77 21.83 11.88
C LEU A 83 4.84 21.12 12.73
N THR A 84 4.44 20.60 13.90
CA THR A 84 5.34 19.85 14.79
C THR A 84 5.86 18.57 14.15
N ALA A 85 4.99 17.80 13.49
CA ALA A 85 5.38 16.57 12.81
C ALA A 85 6.26 16.86 11.60
N TRP A 86 5.93 17.90 10.81
CA TRP A 86 6.70 18.33 9.65
C TRP A 86 8.14 18.69 10.01
N ARG A 87 8.32 19.59 10.99
CA ARG A 87 9.66 20.05 11.41
C ARG A 87 10.52 18.93 12.01
N LEU A 88 9.90 17.96 12.67
CA LEU A 88 10.61 16.85 13.33
C LEU A 88 10.76 15.62 12.44
N LYS A 89 10.38 15.70 11.15
CA LYS A 89 10.53 14.61 10.18
C LYS A 89 12.00 14.28 9.91
N SER A 90 12.88 15.26 9.87
CA SER A 90 14.34 15.06 9.80
C SER A 90 15.10 16.11 10.59
N GLU A 91 16.13 15.68 11.33
CA GLU A 91 17.03 16.55 12.12
C GLU A 91 17.76 17.61 11.28
N ASP A 92 17.81 17.42 9.95
CA ASP A 92 18.46 18.29 8.96
C ASP A 92 17.51 19.25 8.23
N GLN A 93 16.21 19.36 8.59
CA GLN A 93 15.38 20.42 8.01
C GLN A 93 15.82 21.77 8.58
N SER A 94 16.76 22.42 7.87
CA SER A 94 17.16 23.80 8.08
C SER A 94 15.93 24.70 8.17
N GLU A 95 15.98 25.70 9.06
CA GLU A 95 14.93 26.68 9.42
C GLU A 95 14.32 27.50 8.26
N ASN A 96 14.58 27.15 7.00
CA ASN A 96 14.22 27.89 5.78
C ASN A 96 13.05 27.30 4.96
N ASP A 97 12.36 26.26 5.44
CA ASP A 97 11.22 25.67 4.72
C ASP A 97 9.88 26.21 5.26
N ASP A 98 9.39 27.29 4.63
CA ASP A 98 8.17 28.01 5.04
C ASP A 98 6.86 27.31 4.65
N GLY A 99 6.92 26.15 3.97
CA GLY A 99 5.73 25.45 3.45
C GLY A 99 5.59 24.03 3.99
N VAL A 100 4.52 23.76 4.73
CA VAL A 100 4.12 22.38 5.04
C VAL A 100 3.56 21.75 3.76
N GLU A 101 4.21 20.71 3.23
CA GLU A 101 3.70 19.98 2.07
C GLU A 101 2.76 18.85 2.49
N PRO A 102 1.70 18.59 1.70
CA PRO A 102 0.85 17.43 1.93
C PRO A 102 1.60 16.14 1.63
N THR A 103 1.30 15.09 2.40
CA THR A 103 1.75 13.72 2.14
C THR A 103 0.57 12.84 1.74
N VAL A 104 0.84 11.76 1.01
CA VAL A 104 -0.16 10.76 0.63
C VAL A 104 0.08 9.50 1.44
N ILE A 105 -0.97 9.04 2.10
CA ILE A 105 -1.02 7.75 2.78
C ILE A 105 -1.94 6.80 2.01
N GLN A 106 -1.58 5.53 1.99
CA GLN A 106 -2.26 4.51 1.20
C GLN A 106 -2.34 3.18 1.95
N VAL A 107 -3.49 2.54 1.90
CA VAL A 107 -3.69 1.13 2.28
C VAL A 107 -3.99 0.33 1.03
N ALA A 108 -3.34 -0.83 0.88
CA ALA A 108 -3.64 -1.76 -0.20
C ALA A 108 -4.00 -3.14 0.36
N VAL A 109 -5.16 -3.64 -0.05
CA VAL A 109 -5.74 -4.91 0.38
C VAL A 109 -5.82 -5.86 -0.81
N PRO A 110 -5.19 -7.05 -0.76
CA PRO A 110 -5.32 -8.01 -1.84
C PRO A 110 -6.72 -8.63 -1.84
N LEU A 111 -7.40 -8.58 -2.99
CA LEU A 111 -8.74 -9.11 -3.20
C LEU A 111 -8.66 -10.57 -3.66
N LYS A 112 -8.32 -11.46 -2.74
CA LYS A 112 -8.25 -12.90 -3.01
C LYS A 112 -9.51 -13.60 -2.51
N ALA A 113 -10.24 -14.27 -3.42
CA ALA A 113 -11.48 -14.95 -3.07
C ALA A 113 -11.24 -16.23 -2.24
N ASP A 114 -10.06 -16.84 -2.36
CA ASP A 114 -9.73 -18.16 -1.83
C ASP A 114 -8.37 -18.23 -1.09
N GLY A 115 -8.28 -19.13 -0.13
CA GLY A 115 -7.05 -19.42 0.61
C GLY A 115 -6.66 -18.40 1.68
N GLU A 116 -5.52 -18.68 2.33
CA GLU A 116 -4.93 -17.75 3.30
C GLU A 116 -4.29 -16.55 2.59
N MET A 117 -4.40 -15.39 3.24
CA MET A 117 -3.71 -14.18 2.81
C MET A 117 -2.29 -14.19 3.35
N ASP A 118 -1.32 -13.82 2.53
CA ASP A 118 0.07 -13.68 2.98
C ASP A 118 0.26 -12.42 3.83
N HIS A 119 1.31 -12.44 4.65
CA HIS A 119 1.77 -11.26 5.34
C HIS A 119 2.28 -10.21 4.35
N GLN A 120 1.81 -8.97 4.54
CA GLN A 120 2.12 -7.85 3.69
C GLN A 120 3.12 -6.90 4.38
N PRO A 121 4.04 -6.30 3.61
CA PRO A 121 5.03 -5.38 4.15
C PRO A 121 4.42 -4.02 4.49
N VAL A 122 5.17 -3.23 5.24
CA VAL A 122 4.99 -1.78 5.25
C VAL A 122 5.90 -1.21 4.17
N CYS A 123 5.41 -0.27 3.37
CA CYS A 123 6.14 0.31 2.24
C CYS A 123 6.55 1.75 2.53
N ALA A 124 7.84 2.03 2.43
CA ALA A 124 8.42 3.38 2.43
C ALA A 124 9.16 3.58 1.10
N TYR A 125 8.39 3.85 0.04
CA TYR A 125 8.78 3.73 -1.38
C TYR A 125 9.13 2.31 -1.84
N LEU A 126 9.78 1.52 -0.98
CA LEU A 126 10.06 0.10 -1.15
C LEU A 126 9.45 -0.70 0.00
N PRO A 127 9.09 -1.98 -0.23
CA PRO A 127 8.74 -2.91 0.82
C PRO A 127 9.84 -3.00 1.88
N LEU A 128 9.46 -2.76 3.13
CA LEU A 128 10.25 -3.08 4.31
C LEU A 128 10.02 -4.54 4.70
N THR A 129 10.60 -4.95 5.83
CA THR A 129 10.37 -6.30 6.37
C THR A 129 8.88 -6.57 6.54
N ALA A 130 8.43 -7.76 6.12
CA ALA A 130 7.04 -8.17 6.23
C ALA A 130 6.57 -8.09 7.70
N ARG A 131 5.43 -7.43 7.92
CA ARG A 131 4.79 -7.33 9.24
C ARG A 131 3.63 -8.34 9.28
N PRO A 132 3.16 -8.75 10.47
CA PRO A 132 2.05 -9.70 10.61
C PRO A 132 0.68 -9.09 10.25
N MET A 133 0.58 -8.35 9.14
CA MET A 133 -0.63 -7.73 8.62
C MET A 133 -0.98 -8.34 7.26
N LYS A 134 -2.25 -8.39 6.89
CA LYS A 134 -2.70 -8.93 5.58
C LYS A 134 -2.95 -7.84 4.53
N MET A 135 -2.51 -6.63 4.83
CA MET A 135 -2.63 -5.46 3.97
C MET A 135 -1.35 -4.62 4.06
N THR A 136 -1.05 -3.92 2.97
CA THR A 136 0.15 -3.09 2.87
C THR A 136 -0.18 -1.66 3.28
N LEU A 137 0.64 -1.09 4.16
CA LEU A 137 0.59 0.33 4.52
C LEU A 137 1.70 1.07 3.78
N GLN A 138 1.37 2.12 3.04
CA GLN A 138 2.35 2.95 2.36
C GLN A 138 2.24 4.40 2.77
N ALA A 139 3.37 4.94 3.19
CA ALA A 139 3.59 6.36 3.41
C ALA A 139 5.09 6.66 3.29
N ASP A 140 5.46 7.91 3.47
CA ASP A 140 6.82 8.40 3.59
C ASP A 140 7.38 8.19 5.01
N TRP A 141 7.38 6.93 5.46
CA TRP A 141 7.88 6.55 6.77
C TRP A 141 9.37 6.87 6.96
N THR A 142 9.72 7.39 8.13
CA THR A 142 11.13 7.47 8.55
C THR A 142 11.61 6.08 8.97
N VAL A 143 12.64 5.55 8.31
CA VAL A 143 13.17 4.20 8.55
C VAL A 143 14.47 4.21 9.36
N THR A 144 14.80 3.08 9.99
CA THR A 144 16.07 2.86 10.68
C THR A 144 17.25 2.90 9.70
N SER A 145 18.48 2.99 10.22
CA SER A 145 19.69 3.05 9.36
C SER A 145 19.88 1.81 8.48
N SER A 146 19.39 0.64 8.92
CA SER A 146 19.38 -0.57 8.07
C SER A 146 18.35 -0.50 6.94
N ARG A 147 17.38 0.43 7.03
CA ARG A 147 16.22 0.56 6.13
C ARG A 147 15.32 -0.67 6.08
N GLU A 148 15.37 -1.50 7.10
CA GLU A 148 14.56 -2.73 7.18
C GLU A 148 13.26 -2.51 7.97
N THR A 149 13.23 -1.49 8.83
CA THR A 149 12.14 -1.21 9.77
C THR A 149 11.86 0.28 9.91
N VAL A 150 10.65 0.60 10.36
CA VAL A 150 10.19 1.97 10.64
C VAL A 150 10.73 2.43 12.00
N LYS A 151 11.09 3.71 12.17
CA LYS A 151 11.43 4.28 13.49
C LYS A 151 10.16 4.49 14.33
N GLU A 152 9.91 3.62 15.30
CA GLU A 152 8.63 3.60 16.05
C GLU A 152 8.47 4.77 17.04
N ASP A 153 9.57 5.41 17.43
CA ASP A 153 9.66 6.52 18.37
C ASP A 153 9.74 7.91 17.70
N ASN A 154 9.71 7.97 16.37
CA ASN A 154 9.78 9.21 15.63
C ASN A 154 8.41 9.92 15.56
N VAL A 155 8.37 11.22 15.85
CA VAL A 155 7.14 12.05 15.85
C VAL A 155 6.39 12.03 14.52
N TRP A 156 7.10 12.03 13.38
CA TRP A 156 6.50 11.90 12.05
C TRP A 156 5.76 10.58 11.88
N ASN A 157 6.39 9.47 12.29
CA ASN A 157 5.78 8.15 12.18
C ASN A 157 4.62 7.96 13.17
N LEU A 158 4.69 8.56 14.35
CA LEU A 158 3.57 8.58 15.30
C LEU A 158 2.37 9.35 14.74
N TRP A 159 2.62 10.51 14.13
CA TRP A 159 1.59 11.26 13.42
C TRP A 159 1.00 10.42 12.27
N LEU A 160 1.82 9.88 11.37
CA LEU A 160 1.36 9.01 10.28
C LEU A 160 0.51 7.84 10.78
N ARG A 161 0.91 7.18 11.88
CA ARG A 161 0.16 6.08 12.50
C ARG A 161 -1.25 6.52 12.88
N ASP A 162 -1.40 7.70 13.47
CA ASP A 162 -2.71 8.22 13.88
C ASP A 162 -3.58 8.55 12.65
N GLU A 163 -2.99 9.08 11.57
CA GLU A 163 -3.68 9.28 10.30
C GLU A 163 -4.11 7.95 9.65
N PHE A 164 -3.28 6.91 9.74
CA PHE A 164 -3.60 5.58 9.26
C PHE A 164 -4.80 4.96 9.97
N ALA A 165 -5.02 5.25 11.25
CA ALA A 165 -6.22 4.75 11.94
C ALA A 165 -7.51 5.20 11.24
N SER A 166 -7.56 6.45 10.78
CA SER A 166 -8.68 7.00 9.99
C SER A 166 -8.82 6.29 8.66
N LEU A 167 -7.71 6.14 7.92
CA LEU A 167 -7.69 5.50 6.61
C LEU A 167 -8.11 4.02 6.68
N MET A 168 -7.76 3.32 7.76
CA MET A 168 -8.14 1.92 7.98
C MET A 168 -9.65 1.77 8.15
N VAL A 169 -10.30 2.69 8.88
CA VAL A 169 -11.77 2.71 9.00
C VAL A 169 -12.42 2.93 7.65
N ASP A 170 -11.95 3.93 6.89
CA ASP A 170 -12.48 4.22 5.56
C ASP A 170 -12.26 3.05 4.59
N THR A 171 -11.12 2.36 4.71
CA THR A 171 -10.84 1.13 3.94
C THR A 171 -11.87 0.04 4.21
N VAL A 172 -12.25 -0.18 5.47
CA VAL A 172 -13.29 -1.17 5.82
C VAL A 172 -14.67 -0.76 5.27
N ILE A 173 -15.00 0.53 5.29
CA ILE A 173 -16.26 1.06 4.73
C ILE A 173 -16.32 0.81 3.21
N VAL A 174 -15.26 1.19 2.50
CA VAL A 174 -15.13 0.96 1.05
C VAL A 174 -15.19 -0.53 0.73
N LEU A 175 -14.47 -1.35 1.50
CA LEU A 175 -14.46 -2.80 1.31
C LEU A 175 -15.86 -3.39 1.51
N LYS A 176 -16.59 -3.01 2.56
CA LYS A 176 -17.98 -3.42 2.78
C LYS A 176 -18.88 -3.06 1.59
N SER A 177 -18.74 -1.85 1.04
CA SER A 177 -19.49 -1.44 -0.16
C SER A 177 -19.12 -2.29 -1.38
N THR A 178 -17.84 -2.66 -1.51
CA THR A 178 -17.34 -3.51 -2.61
C THR A 178 -17.90 -4.93 -2.49
N MET A 179 -17.97 -5.48 -1.27
CA MET A 179 -18.58 -6.78 -0.98
C MET A 179 -20.09 -6.81 -1.26
N ALA A 180 -20.78 -5.67 -1.10
CA ALA A 180 -22.21 -5.54 -1.39
C ALA A 180 -22.53 -5.31 -2.88
N SER A 181 -21.50 -5.16 -3.73
CA SER A 181 -21.68 -4.95 -5.17
C SER A 181 -21.91 -6.29 -5.87
N ASP A 182 -22.95 -6.38 -6.70
CA ASP A 182 -23.27 -7.55 -7.54
C ASP A 182 -22.28 -7.75 -8.72
N ASN A 183 -21.12 -7.09 -8.71
CA ASN A 183 -20.14 -7.23 -9.79
C ASN A 183 -19.43 -8.60 -9.67
N PRO A 184 -19.59 -9.51 -10.64
CA PRO A 184 -19.01 -10.86 -10.58
C PRO A 184 -17.48 -10.85 -10.52
N ASP A 185 -16.82 -9.80 -11.05
CA ASP A 185 -15.37 -9.67 -11.04
C ASP A 185 -14.81 -9.26 -9.67
N THR A 186 -15.65 -8.79 -8.74
CA THR A 186 -15.23 -8.30 -7.42
C THR A 186 -16.04 -8.93 -6.28
N HIS A 187 -16.73 -10.04 -6.54
CA HIS A 187 -17.53 -10.73 -5.54
C HIS A 187 -16.61 -11.39 -4.49
N LEU A 188 -16.47 -10.73 -3.35
CA LEU A 188 -15.72 -11.22 -2.20
C LEU A 188 -16.63 -12.07 -1.30
N PRO A 189 -16.10 -13.12 -0.68
CA PRO A 189 -16.91 -13.97 0.18
C PRO A 189 -17.32 -13.22 1.48
N PRO A 190 -18.47 -13.52 2.10
CA PRO A 190 -18.96 -12.77 3.27
C PRO A 190 -18.01 -12.76 4.47
N ASP A 191 -17.17 -13.79 4.61
CA ASP A 191 -16.15 -13.94 5.65
C ASP A 191 -14.84 -13.21 5.34
N PHE A 192 -14.73 -12.51 4.19
CA PHE A 192 -13.48 -11.88 3.74
C PHE A 192 -12.87 -10.93 4.79
N LEU A 193 -13.70 -10.14 5.49
CA LEU A 193 -13.23 -9.24 6.55
C LEU A 193 -12.52 -10.00 7.69
N PHE A 194 -12.96 -11.22 7.99
CA PHE A 194 -12.34 -12.07 9.01
C PHE A 194 -11.00 -12.64 8.57
N ARG A 195 -10.70 -12.66 7.27
CA ARG A 195 -9.39 -13.06 6.75
C ARG A 195 -8.35 -11.95 6.83
N LEU A 196 -8.80 -10.69 6.85
CA LEU A 196 -7.93 -9.51 6.99
C LEU A 196 -7.45 -9.29 8.41
N LEU A 197 -8.35 -9.52 9.37
CA LEU A 197 -8.05 -9.37 10.78
C LEU A 197 -7.56 -10.71 11.31
N PRO A 198 -6.43 -10.76 12.04
CA PRO A 198 -6.01 -11.97 12.71
C PRO A 198 -7.00 -12.27 13.85
N LEU A 199 -8.07 -13.00 13.53
CA LEU A 199 -9.00 -13.52 14.52
C LEU A 199 -8.45 -14.85 15.05
N PHE A 200 -7.56 -14.71 16.04
CA PHE A 200 -6.92 -15.76 16.84
C PHE A 200 -6.02 -16.73 16.07
#